data_AF-A0A238VWR4-F1
#
_entry.id   AF-A0A238VWR4-F1
#
_cell.length_a   1.000
_cell.length_b   1.000
_cell.length_c   1.000
_cell.angle_alpha   90.00
_cell.angle_beta   90.00
_cell.angle_gamma   90.00
#
_symmetry.space_group_name_H-M   'P 1'
#
loop_
_entity.id
_entity.type
_entity.pdbx_description
1 polymer ?
#
loop_
_entity_poly.entity_id
_entity_poly.type
_entity_poly.pdbx_seq_one_letter_code
_entity_poly.pdbx_strand_id
1 'polypeptide(L)'
;MKISTIRRNPAASFTRELVLSFGEEELHVSVFPTGLDAELQAEVRAVPQMFAELGQLAKRAVDAENPLTDEEKAAGEELEVRVRRALGAGIAALVVKWDLADDDGTPIPPTPEALAEVDLFVLFTIVDTLMREVNAGPFGKTSRSSGKSGRTGQKRRRS
;
A
#
# COMPACT_ATOMS: atom_id res chain seq x y z
N MET A 1 -26.09 -1.30 -39.04
CA MET A 1 -25.04 -1.47 -38.00
C MET A 1 -25.33 -0.49 -36.88
N LYS A 2 -25.63 -0.98 -35.67
CA LYS A 2 -25.89 -0.12 -34.50
C LYS A 2 -24.54 0.23 -33.86
N ILE A 3 -24.22 1.52 -33.82
CA ILE A 3 -23.07 2.04 -33.07
C ILE A 3 -23.47 1.96 -31.60
N SER A 4 -22.90 1.00 -30.88
CA SER A 4 -23.07 0.88 -29.44
C SER A 4 -22.34 2.05 -28.77
N THR A 5 -23.09 3.07 -28.38
CA THR A 5 -22.59 4.19 -27.60
C THR A 5 -22.09 3.66 -26.26
N ILE A 6 -20.76 3.56 -26.10
CA ILE A 6 -20.12 3.27 -24.81
C ILE A 6 -20.50 4.41 -23.87
N ARG A 7 -21.47 4.17 -22.98
CA ARG A 7 -21.74 5.05 -21.85
C ARG A 7 -20.53 4.95 -20.92
N ARG A 8 -19.53 5.81 -21.11
CA ARG A 8 -18.48 6.01 -20.11
C ARG A 8 -19.17 6.52 -18.85
N ASN A 9 -19.10 5.75 -17.77
CA ASN A 9 -19.52 6.19 -16.46
C ASN A 9 -18.51 7.26 -15.98
N PRO A 10 -18.89 8.54 -15.85
CA PRO A 10 -17.96 9.60 -15.43
C PRO A 10 -17.49 9.45 -13.97
N ALA A 11 -18.08 8.56 -13.17
CA ALA A 11 -17.55 8.21 -11.86
C ALA A 11 -16.33 7.26 -11.94
N ALA A 12 -16.24 6.43 -12.99
CA ALA A 12 -15.13 5.52 -13.22
C ALA A 12 -13.86 6.20 -13.77
N SER A 13 -13.90 7.52 -14.01
CA SER A 13 -12.74 8.30 -14.45
C SER A 13 -11.90 8.89 -13.32
N PHE A 14 -12.25 8.64 -12.05
CA PHE A 14 -11.57 9.26 -10.89
C PHE A 14 -10.86 8.27 -9.97
N THR A 15 -10.86 6.97 -10.26
CA THR A 15 -10.13 5.97 -9.46
C THR A 15 -9.18 5.18 -10.35
N ARG A 16 -8.06 4.75 -9.78
CA ARG A 16 -7.06 3.89 -10.44
C ARG A 16 -7.08 2.53 -9.76
N GLU A 17 -7.11 1.47 -10.56
CA GLU A 17 -6.92 0.11 -10.06
C GLU A 17 -5.42 -0.20 -9.95
N LEU A 18 -5.01 -0.74 -8.81
CA LEU A 18 -3.67 -1.23 -8.51
C LEU A 18 -3.78 -2.69 -8.09
N VAL A 19 -2.76 -3.47 -8.41
CA VAL A 19 -2.58 -4.83 -7.89
C VAL A 19 -1.30 -4.84 -7.09
N LEU A 20 -1.40 -5.12 -5.79
CA LEU A 20 -0.26 -5.24 -4.89
C LEU A 20 0.05 -6.73 -4.71
N SER A 21 1.26 -7.15 -5.07
CA SER A 21 1.66 -8.56 -4.95
C SER A 21 2.41 -8.81 -3.64
N PHE A 22 1.93 -9.78 -2.85
CA PHE A 22 2.52 -10.26 -1.60
C PHE A 22 2.98 -11.71 -1.80
N GLY A 23 4.11 -11.90 -2.46
CA GLY A 23 4.56 -13.25 -2.83
C GLY A 23 3.63 -13.88 -3.87
N GLU A 24 2.86 -14.90 -3.49
CA GLU A 24 1.87 -15.58 -4.36
C GLU A 24 0.47 -14.94 -4.29
N GLU A 25 0.23 -14.04 -3.34
CA GLU A 25 -1.04 -13.38 -3.15
C GLU A 25 -1.10 -12.04 -3.90
N GLU A 26 -2.28 -11.68 -4.39
CA GLU A 26 -2.55 -10.41 -5.06
C GLU A 26 -3.69 -9.69 -4.34
N LEU A 27 -3.45 -8.42 -3.97
CA LEU A 27 -4.45 -7.52 -3.43
C LEU A 27 -4.87 -6.52 -4.51
N HIS A 28 -6.15 -6.52 -4.86
CA HIS A 28 -6.73 -5.56 -5.79
C HIS A 28 -7.21 -4.33 -5.04
N VAL A 29 -6.70 -3.16 -5.42
CA VAL A 29 -6.96 -1.89 -4.72
C VAL A 29 -7.39 -0.81 -5.71
N SER A 30 -8.56 -0.22 -5.48
CA SER A 30 -9.02 0.99 -6.14
C SER A 30 -8.59 2.21 -5.34
N VAL A 31 -7.85 3.14 -5.95
CA VAL A 31 -7.28 4.32 -5.27
C VAL A 31 -7.72 5.66 -5.86
N PHE A 32 -7.72 6.71 -5.05
CA PHE A 32 -7.82 8.08 -5.50
C PHE A 32 -6.50 8.54 -6.16
N PRO A 33 -6.56 9.25 -7.30
CA PRO A 33 -5.38 9.72 -8.03
C PRO A 33 -4.77 11.00 -7.44
N THR A 34 -5.46 11.64 -6.48
CA THR A 34 -5.12 12.96 -5.95
C THR A 34 -3.99 12.94 -4.93
N GLY A 35 -3.49 11.76 -4.54
CA GLY A 35 -2.43 11.62 -3.55
C GLY A 35 -2.87 12.03 -2.14
N LEU A 36 -1.90 12.09 -1.22
CA LEU A 36 -2.10 12.57 0.15
C LEU A 36 -1.95 14.09 0.19
N ASP A 37 -2.64 14.73 1.14
CA ASP A 37 -2.30 16.11 1.50
C ASP A 37 -0.89 16.19 2.12
N ALA A 38 -0.35 17.41 2.23
CA ALA A 38 1.03 17.63 2.65
C ALA A 38 1.30 17.23 4.11
N GLU A 39 0.30 17.36 4.99
CA GLU A 39 0.42 17.05 6.42
C GLU A 39 0.48 15.54 6.61
N LEU A 40 -0.49 14.83 6.05
CA LEU A 40 -0.55 13.37 6.10
C LEU A 40 0.61 12.72 5.33
N GLN A 41 1.05 13.33 4.22
CA GLN A 41 2.26 12.89 3.52
C GLN A 41 3.50 13.00 4.42
N ALA A 42 3.64 14.04 5.23
CA ALA A 42 4.76 14.19 6.15
C ALA A 42 4.72 13.12 7.26
N GLU A 43 3.54 12.85 7.81
CA GLU A 43 3.35 11.79 8.81
C GLU A 43 3.72 10.41 8.27
N VAL A 44 3.21 10.06 7.09
CA VAL A 44 3.52 8.79 6.43
C VAL A 44 5.02 8.68 6.11
N ARG A 45 5.66 9.77 5.68
CA ARG A 45 7.11 9.79 5.42
C ARG A 45 7.97 9.64 6.67
N ALA A 46 7.45 9.94 7.85
CA ALA A 46 8.14 9.72 9.11
C ALA A 46 8.10 8.24 9.56
N VAL A 47 7.19 7.42 9.02
CA VAL A 47 7.01 6.02 9.42
C VAL A 47 8.29 5.18 9.36
N PRO A 48 9.12 5.22 8.29
CA PRO A 48 10.35 4.43 8.26
C PRO A 48 11.31 4.72 9.42
N GLN A 49 11.38 5.98 9.86
CA GLN A 49 12.19 6.35 11.02
C GLN A 49 11.58 5.80 12.31
N MET A 50 10.27 5.98 12.51
CA MET A 50 9.56 5.45 13.69
C MET A 50 9.68 3.92 13.77
N PHE A 51 9.62 3.21 12.64
CA PHE A 51 9.79 1.76 12.58
C PHE A 51 11.23 1.33 12.92
N ALA A 52 12.23 2.12 12.52
CA ALA A 52 13.62 1.87 12.91
C ALA A 52 13.84 2.05 14.43
N GLU A 53 13.17 3.03 15.05
CA GLU A 53 13.19 3.22 16.50
C GLU A 53 12.53 2.05 17.25
N LEU A 54 11.39 1.54 16.78
CA LEU A 54 10.78 0.30 17.28
C LEU A 54 11.73 -0.90 17.15
N GLY A 55 12.39 -1.04 15.99
CA GLY A 55 13.38 -2.10 15.77
C GLY A 55 14.57 -2.03 16.72
N GLN A 56 15.01 -0.84 17.11
CA GLN A 56 16.07 -0.66 18.11
C GLN A 56 15.61 -1.07 19.52
N LEU A 57 14.38 -0.73 19.91
CA LEU A 57 13.80 -1.18 21.18
C LEU A 57 13.65 -2.70 21.22
N ALA A 58 13.14 -3.30 20.14
CA ALA A 58 13.02 -4.75 20.01
C ALA A 58 14.39 -5.44 20.06
N LYS A 59 15.38 -4.90 19.35
CA LYS A 59 16.76 -5.41 19.40
C LYS A 59 17.33 -5.33 20.81
N ARG A 60 17.13 -4.22 21.53
CA ARG A 60 17.55 -4.10 22.93
C ARG A 60 16.84 -5.12 23.83
N ALA A 61 15.55 -5.37 23.62
CA ALA A 61 14.82 -6.38 24.38
C ALA A 61 15.38 -7.80 24.18
N VAL A 62 15.89 -8.10 22.98
CA VAL A 62 16.46 -9.42 22.63
C VAL A 62 17.92 -9.54 23.05
N ASP A 63 18.72 -8.49 22.82
CA ASP A 63 20.18 -8.50 23.04
C ASP A 63 20.56 -8.23 24.49
N ALA A 64 19.71 -7.55 25.27
CA ALA A 64 20.04 -7.19 26.63
C ALA A 64 19.86 -8.37 27.59
N GLU A 65 20.89 -8.61 28.41
CA GLU A 65 20.80 -9.44 29.62
C GLU A 65 19.77 -8.87 30.63
N ASN A 66 19.33 -7.62 30.44
CA ASN A 66 18.33 -6.93 31.26
C ASN A 66 17.06 -6.61 30.45
N PRO A 67 15.86 -6.87 31.00
CA PRO A 67 14.59 -6.56 30.35
C PRO A 67 14.41 -5.04 30.15
N LEU A 68 13.63 -4.67 29.13
CA LEU A 68 13.17 -3.28 28.93
C LEU A 68 12.49 -2.74 30.19
N THR A 69 12.72 -1.47 30.49
CA THR A 69 11.99 -0.78 31.56
C THR A 69 10.52 -0.59 31.17
N ASP A 70 9.65 -0.39 32.16
CA ASP A 70 8.23 -0.14 31.86
C ASP A 70 8.02 1.18 31.11
N GLU A 71 8.91 2.16 31.32
CA GLU A 71 8.94 3.41 30.53
C GLU A 71 9.29 3.14 29.05
N GLU A 72 10.28 2.26 28.79
CA GLU A 72 10.67 1.88 27.43
C GLU A 72 9.58 1.08 26.72
N LYS A 73 8.87 0.20 27.44
CA LYS A 73 7.71 -0.52 26.90
C LYS A 73 6.59 0.44 26.55
N ALA A 74 6.21 1.33 27.46
CA ALA A 74 5.17 2.33 27.23
C ALA A 74 5.52 3.24 26.04
N ALA A 75 6.78 3.67 25.92
CA ALA A 75 7.24 4.46 24.77
C ALA A 75 7.17 3.65 23.46
N GLY A 76 7.50 2.36 23.49
CA GLY A 76 7.36 1.45 22.35
C GLY A 76 5.90 1.28 21.91
N GLU A 77 4.99 1.07 22.85
CA GLU A 77 3.55 0.97 22.59
C GLU A 77 2.98 2.26 22.00
N GLU A 78 3.32 3.42 22.55
CA GLU A 78 2.89 4.72 22.02
C GLU A 78 3.43 4.93 20.59
N LEU A 79 4.69 4.58 20.35
CA LEU A 79 5.31 4.67 19.03
C LEU A 79 4.62 3.75 18.02
N GLU A 80 4.29 2.51 18.41
CA GLU A 80 3.54 1.58 17.57
C GLU A 80 2.17 2.13 17.20
N VAL A 81 1.42 2.66 18.17
CA VAL A 81 0.12 3.30 17.94
C VAL A 81 0.25 4.47 16.96
N ARG A 82 1.28 5.30 17.09
CA ARG A 82 1.54 6.40 16.16
C ARG A 82 1.83 5.91 14.74
N VAL A 83 2.62 4.85 14.59
CA VAL A 83 2.88 4.24 13.28
C VAL A 83 1.60 3.69 12.66
N ARG A 84 0.82 2.90 13.42
CA ARG A 84 -0.46 2.35 12.97
C ARG A 84 -1.41 3.44 12.50
N ARG A 85 -1.53 4.52 13.28
CA ARG A 85 -2.39 5.66 12.95
C ARG A 85 -1.95 6.34 11.65
N ALA A 86 -0.65 6.63 11.48
CA ALA A 86 -0.14 7.27 10.28
C ALA A 86 -0.36 6.40 9.04
N LEU A 87 -0.10 5.09 9.14
CA LEU A 87 -0.32 4.14 8.05
C LEU A 87 -1.81 4.00 7.71
N GLY A 88 -2.66 3.79 8.72
CA GLY A 88 -4.11 3.65 8.55
C GLY A 88 -4.74 4.90 7.94
N ALA A 89 -4.34 6.09 8.38
CA ALA A 89 -4.78 7.35 7.80
C ALA A 89 -4.33 7.51 6.34
N GLY A 90 -3.08 7.15 6.03
CA GLY A 90 -2.57 7.15 4.66
C GLY A 90 -3.34 6.21 3.73
N ILE A 91 -3.69 5.00 4.20
CA ILE A 91 -4.52 4.06 3.46
C ILE A 91 -5.93 4.63 3.27
N ALA A 92 -6.59 5.07 4.34
CA ALA A 92 -7.97 5.56 4.29
C ALA A 92 -8.12 6.79 3.36
N ALA A 93 -7.08 7.62 3.26
CA ALA A 93 -7.07 8.76 2.36
C ALA A 93 -6.87 8.37 0.87
N LEU A 94 -6.20 7.25 0.60
CA LEU A 94 -5.86 6.82 -0.75
C LEU A 94 -6.79 5.75 -1.31
N VAL A 95 -7.28 4.83 -0.49
CA VAL A 95 -8.01 3.63 -0.91
C VAL A 95 -9.51 3.87 -0.87
N VAL A 96 -10.15 3.66 -2.01
CA VAL A 96 -11.61 3.68 -2.17
C VAL A 96 -12.21 2.32 -1.85
N LYS A 97 -11.55 1.27 -2.33
CA LYS A 97 -11.98 -0.11 -2.19
C LYS A 97 -10.79 -1.04 -2.34
N TRP A 98 -10.83 -2.18 -1.68
CA TRP A 98 -9.93 -3.30 -1.90
C TRP A 98 -10.63 -4.63 -1.62
N ASP A 99 -9.91 -5.73 -1.79
CA ASP A 99 -10.32 -7.09 -1.44
C ASP A 99 -9.59 -7.66 -0.22
N LEU A 100 -8.99 -6.81 0.61
CA LEU A 100 -8.36 -7.24 1.86
C LEU A 100 -9.42 -7.86 2.78
N ALA A 101 -9.15 -9.06 3.27
CA ALA A 101 -10.00 -9.79 4.18
C ALA A 101 -9.19 -10.34 5.37
N ASP A 102 -9.87 -10.61 6.47
CA ASP A 102 -9.30 -11.34 7.60
C ASP A 102 -9.20 -12.85 7.30
N ASP A 103 -8.67 -13.62 8.25
CA ASP A 103 -8.49 -15.07 8.13
C ASP A 103 -9.81 -15.83 7.96
N ASP A 104 -10.94 -15.24 8.37
CA ASP A 104 -12.29 -15.78 8.21
C ASP A 104 -12.92 -15.40 6.86
N GLY A 105 -12.21 -14.64 6.02
CA GLY A 105 -12.67 -14.15 4.73
C GLY A 105 -13.64 -12.96 4.84
N THR A 106 -13.73 -12.32 6.00
CA THR A 106 -14.52 -11.11 6.20
C THR A 106 -13.78 -9.93 5.59
N PRO A 107 -14.41 -9.16 4.68
CA PRO A 107 -13.77 -7.99 4.09
C PRO A 107 -13.45 -6.94 5.16
N ILE A 108 -12.20 -6.52 5.20
CA ILE A 108 -11.72 -5.44 6.07
C ILE A 108 -11.96 -4.13 5.32
N PRO A 109 -12.75 -3.16 5.82
CA PRO A 109 -12.90 -1.88 5.12
C PRO A 109 -11.62 -1.03 5.27
N PRO A 110 -11.32 -0.14 4.30
CA PRO A 110 -10.15 0.74 4.34
C PRO A 110 -10.38 1.94 5.28
N THR A 111 -10.75 1.70 6.54
CA THR A 111 -10.91 2.72 7.57
C THR A 111 -9.86 2.56 8.67
N PRO A 112 -9.46 3.63 9.36
CA PRO A 112 -8.45 3.55 10.43
C PRO A 112 -8.82 2.53 11.51
N GLU A 113 -10.10 2.42 11.86
CA GLU A 113 -10.58 1.53 12.91
C GLU A 113 -10.46 0.05 12.53
N ALA A 114 -10.84 -0.29 11.29
CA ALA A 114 -10.73 -1.67 10.81
C ALA A 114 -9.29 -2.09 10.56
N LEU A 115 -8.40 -1.12 10.32
CA LEU A 115 -6.98 -1.36 10.11
C LEU A 115 -6.17 -1.45 11.41
N ALA A 116 -6.76 -1.12 12.56
CA ALA A 116 -6.06 -1.14 13.84
C ALA A 116 -5.49 -2.54 14.18
N GLU A 117 -6.25 -3.58 13.84
CA GLU A 117 -5.93 -4.99 14.11
C GLU A 117 -5.09 -5.65 13.00
N VAL A 118 -4.92 -4.98 11.85
CA VAL A 118 -4.10 -5.52 10.75
C VAL A 118 -2.63 -5.46 11.13
N ASP A 119 -1.88 -6.49 10.75
CA ASP A 119 -0.45 -6.56 11.03
C ASP A 119 0.30 -5.33 10.48
N LEU A 120 1.22 -4.81 11.29
CA LEU A 120 1.93 -3.56 10.99
C LEU A 120 2.79 -3.66 9.73
N PHE A 121 3.38 -4.83 9.47
CA PHE A 121 4.19 -5.08 8.29
C PHE A 121 3.33 -5.10 7.01
N VAL A 122 2.11 -5.65 7.10
CA VAL A 122 1.13 -5.60 6.01
C VAL A 122 0.75 -4.16 5.70
N LEU A 123 0.36 -3.38 6.71
CA LEU A 123 0.02 -1.96 6.56
C LEU A 123 1.17 -1.14 5.95
N PHE A 124 2.39 -1.37 6.43
CA PHE A 124 3.58 -0.70 5.91
C PHE A 124 3.80 -1.01 4.42
N THR A 125 3.70 -2.28 4.03
CA THR A 125 3.92 -2.71 2.65
C THR A 125 2.87 -2.14 1.70
N ILE A 126 1.61 -2.11 2.14
CA ILE A 126 0.52 -1.46 1.40
C ILE A 126 0.85 0.02 1.19
N VAL A 127 1.11 0.76 2.27
CA VAL A 127 1.37 2.20 2.18
C VAL A 127 2.60 2.52 1.36
N ASP A 128 3.72 1.82 1.52
CA ASP A 128 4.92 2.04 0.71
C ASP A 128 4.60 1.87 -0.79
N THR A 129 3.82 0.84 -1.15
CA THR A 129 3.44 0.63 -2.54
C THR A 129 2.48 1.71 -3.05
N LEU A 130 1.48 2.09 -2.25
CA LEU A 130 0.55 3.18 -2.57
C LEU A 130 1.27 4.51 -2.74
N MET A 131 2.21 4.83 -1.86
CA MET A 131 3.01 6.05 -1.92
C MET A 131 3.86 6.09 -3.20
N ARG A 132 4.48 4.97 -3.59
CA ARG A 132 5.25 4.87 -4.84
C ARG A 132 4.37 5.04 -6.07
N GLU A 133 3.18 4.46 -6.07
CA GLU A 133 2.30 4.44 -7.25
C GLU A 133 1.45 5.71 -7.40
N VAL A 134 1.08 6.37 -6.30
CA VAL A 134 0.20 7.54 -6.31
C VAL A 134 0.95 8.86 -6.12
N ASN A 135 1.92 8.92 -5.19
CA ASN A 135 2.62 10.16 -4.86
C ASN A 135 3.86 10.44 -5.74
N ALA A 136 4.16 9.60 -6.74
CA ALA A 136 5.18 9.83 -7.77
C ALA A 136 4.63 10.43 -9.11
N GLY A 137 3.35 10.87 -9.15
CA GLY A 137 2.83 11.79 -10.17
C GLY A 137 1.44 11.41 -10.74
N PRO A 138 0.67 12.38 -11.29
CA PRO A 138 -0.68 12.15 -11.80
C PRO A 138 -0.75 11.35 -13.12
N PHE A 139 0.37 11.27 -13.86
CA PHE A 139 0.61 10.29 -14.93
C PHE A 139 2.13 10.12 -15.07
N GLY A 140 2.68 9.03 -14.51
CA GLY A 140 4.08 8.65 -14.66
C GLY A 140 4.18 7.13 -14.80
N LYS A 141 4.33 6.66 -16.04
CA LYS A 141 4.41 5.23 -16.39
C LYS A 141 5.55 4.55 -15.63
N THR A 142 5.25 3.63 -14.71
CA THR A 142 6.09 2.45 -14.55
C THR A 142 5.69 1.48 -15.66
N SER A 143 6.34 1.67 -16.81
CA SER A 143 6.41 0.66 -17.86
C SER A 143 7.07 -0.59 -17.26
N ARG A 144 6.30 -1.45 -16.59
CA ARG A 144 6.65 -2.86 -16.50
C ARG A 144 6.36 -3.45 -17.87
N SER A 145 7.42 -3.52 -18.66
CA SER A 145 7.50 -4.29 -19.89
C SER A 145 6.81 -5.63 -19.68
N SER A 146 5.64 -5.80 -20.27
CA SER A 146 5.19 -7.12 -20.67
C SER A 146 6.22 -7.59 -21.70
N GLY A 147 7.25 -8.29 -21.20
CA GLY A 147 8.14 -9.12 -21.99
C GLY A 147 7.36 -10.31 -22.55
N LYS A 148 6.25 -10.03 -23.24
CA LYS A 148 5.64 -10.95 -24.19
C LYS A 148 6.63 -11.00 -25.34
N SER A 149 7.59 -11.91 -25.22
CA SER A 149 8.41 -12.38 -26.34
C SER A 149 7.47 -13.09 -27.30
N GLY A 150 6.65 -12.30 -27.99
CA GLY A 150 5.92 -12.69 -29.18
C GLY A 150 6.98 -12.90 -30.24
N ARG A 151 7.45 -14.15 -30.33
CA ARG A 151 8.26 -14.65 -31.43
C ARG A 151 7.42 -14.56 -32.71
N THR A 152 7.31 -13.36 -33.26
CA THR A 152 6.67 -13.08 -34.53
C THR A 152 7.51 -13.71 -35.62
N GLY A 153 6.84 -14.51 -36.43
CA GLY A 153 7.41 -15.33 -37.47
C GLY A 153 8.30 -14.54 -38.42
N GLN A 154 9.53 -15.01 -38.55
CA GLN A 154 10.43 -14.63 -39.63
C GLN A 154 9.83 -15.13 -40.95
N LYS A 155 9.06 -14.26 -41.60
CA LYS A 155 8.77 -14.35 -43.03
C LYS A 155 10.11 -14.34 -43.78
N ARG A 156 10.54 -15.51 -44.28
CA ARG A 156 11.49 -15.60 -45.40
C ARG A 156 10.72 -16.05 -46.64
N ARG A 157 10.20 -15.06 -47.36
CA ARG A 157 10.11 -14.97 -48.82
C ARG A 157 10.99 -13.76 -49.18
N ARG A 158 11.77 -13.66 -50.24
CA ARG A 158 12.14 -14.47 -51.42
C ARG A 158 13.26 -13.63 -52.10
N SER A 159 14.26 -14.29 -52.67
CA SER A 159 14.87 -13.96 -53.98
C SER A 159 15.93 -15.00 -54.28
#